data_AF-A0A7C5JMQ6-F1
#
_entry.id   AF-A0A7C5JMQ6-F1
#
_cell.length_a   1.000
_cell.length_b   1.000
_cell.length_c   1.000
_cell.angle_alpha   90.00
_cell.angle_beta   90.00
_cell.angle_gamma   90.00
#
_symmetry.space_group_name_H-M   'P 1'
#
loop_
_entity.id
_entity.type
_entity.pdbx_description
1 polymer ?
#
loop_
_entity_poly.entity_id
_entity_poly.type
_entity_poly.pdbx_seq_one_letter_code
_entity_poly.pdbx_strand_id
1 'polypeptide(L)'
;MKILIAPDKFKGSLTALEVCEAIKKGILHYSPTISITTLPLADGGEGTLEVLESVIKFKRITKDVTGPRFDTVEAFYGLKGDTAYIEMALASGLMLLKKRQQHAPSTTTFGTGELIADAMEKGAKKIFLFVGGSATNDAGIGMAKALGYRFLNKS
;
A
#
# COMPACT_ATOMS: atom_id res chain seq x y z
N MET A 1 -33.08 -11.10 -6.26
CA MET A 1 -31.93 -10.49 -6.98
C MET A 1 -30.71 -10.52 -6.08
N LYS A 2 -29.52 -10.78 -6.62
CA LYS A 2 -28.24 -10.72 -5.89
C LYS A 2 -27.32 -9.74 -6.59
N ILE A 3 -26.66 -8.85 -5.83
CA ILE A 3 -25.77 -7.81 -6.36
C ILE A 3 -24.38 -7.97 -5.76
N LEU A 4 -23.36 -7.99 -6.61
CA LEU A 4 -21.96 -7.86 -6.23
C LEU A 4 -21.52 -6.41 -6.42
N ILE A 5 -21.01 -5.80 -5.36
CA ILE A 5 -20.42 -4.46 -5.37
C ILE A 5 -18.90 -4.63 -5.30
N ALA A 6 -18.20 -4.40 -6.41
CA ALA A 6 -16.75 -4.55 -6.50
C ALA A 6 -16.04 -3.32 -7.09
N PRO A 7 -16.11 -2.15 -6.44
CA PRO A 7 -15.49 -0.91 -6.88
C PRO A 7 -14.00 -0.85 -6.50
N ASP A 8 -13.27 0.03 -7.16
CA ASP A 8 -11.99 0.56 -6.70
C ASP A 8 -12.21 1.89 -5.92
N LYS A 9 -11.16 2.39 -5.28
CA LYS A 9 -11.14 3.67 -4.57
C LYS A 9 -11.41 4.85 -5.51
N PHE A 10 -11.97 5.92 -4.96
CA PHE A 10 -12.01 7.23 -5.62
C PHE A 10 -10.79 8.02 -5.16
N LYS A 11 -9.75 8.06 -6.00
CA LYS A 11 -8.43 8.61 -5.66
C LYS A 11 -8.52 10.01 -5.03
N GLY A 12 -7.96 10.14 -3.82
CA GLY A 12 -8.00 11.39 -3.04
C GLY A 12 -9.35 11.75 -2.43
N SER A 13 -10.31 10.81 -2.42
CA SER A 13 -11.65 11.02 -1.87
C SER A 13 -12.10 9.86 -0.98
N LEU A 14 -12.57 8.74 -1.54
CA LEU A 14 -13.13 7.62 -0.80
C LEU A 14 -12.28 6.36 -0.99
N THR A 15 -12.07 5.61 0.08
CA THR A 15 -11.54 4.24 0.03
C THR A 15 -12.52 3.30 -0.68
N ALA A 16 -12.03 2.18 -1.22
CA ALA A 16 -12.89 1.19 -1.87
C ALA A 16 -13.97 0.64 -0.90
N LEU A 17 -13.66 0.56 0.40
CA LEU A 17 -14.60 0.17 1.45
C LEU A 17 -15.72 1.21 1.64
N GLU A 18 -15.38 2.49 1.67
CA GLU A 18 -16.38 3.58 1.79
C GLU A 18 -17.27 3.64 0.55
N VAL A 19 -16.72 3.42 -0.65
CA VAL A 19 -17.52 3.32 -1.89
C VAL A 19 -18.49 2.13 -1.80
N CYS A 20 -18.02 0.98 -1.33
CA CYS A 20 -18.87 -0.19 -1.12
C CYS A 20 -20.05 0.12 -0.18
N GLU A 21 -19.79 0.72 0.97
CA GLU A 21 -20.84 1.04 1.96
C GLU A 21 -21.80 2.13 1.46
N ALA A 22 -21.31 3.14 0.73
CA ALA A 22 -22.16 4.16 0.12
C ALA A 22 -23.14 3.57 -0.90
N ILE A 23 -22.65 2.72 -1.82
CA ILE A 23 -23.49 2.05 -2.84
C ILE A 23 -24.50 1.11 -2.16
N LYS A 24 -24.03 0.28 -1.21
CA LYS A 24 -24.87 -0.65 -0.45
C LYS A 24 -26.00 0.07 0.28
N LYS A 25 -25.71 1.20 0.94
CA LYS A 25 -26.71 2.04 1.61
C LYS A 25 -27.78 2.53 0.64
N GLY A 26 -27.38 3.00 -0.54
CA GLY A 26 -28.31 3.43 -1.59
C GLY A 26 -29.23 2.31 -2.08
N ILE A 27 -28.67 1.11 -2.33
CA ILE A 27 -29.45 -0.05 -2.79
C ILE A 27 -30.45 -0.50 -1.72
N LEU A 28 -30.02 -0.59 -0.44
CA LEU A 28 -30.88 -1.02 0.65
C LEU A 28 -31.97 0.01 0.99
N HIS A 29 -31.72 1.30 0.72
CA HIS A 29 -32.76 2.33 0.83
C HIS A 29 -33.88 2.13 -0.20
N TYR A 30 -33.53 1.73 -1.43
CA TYR A 30 -34.51 1.38 -2.46
C TYR A 30 -35.25 0.07 -2.13
N SER A 31 -34.53 -0.97 -1.72
CA SER A 31 -35.13 -2.25 -1.34
C SER A 31 -34.28 -3.01 -0.31
N PRO A 32 -34.79 -3.20 0.93
CA PRO A 32 -34.04 -3.86 1.99
C PRO A 32 -33.92 -5.38 1.82
N THR A 33 -34.64 -5.98 0.87
CA THR A 33 -34.64 -7.44 0.65
C THR A 33 -33.62 -7.89 -0.40
N ILE A 34 -32.92 -6.96 -1.06
CA ILE A 34 -31.87 -7.28 -2.02
C ILE A 34 -30.66 -7.87 -1.26
N SER A 35 -30.20 -9.04 -1.70
CA SER A 35 -28.98 -9.65 -1.18
C SER A 35 -27.76 -9.01 -1.83
N ILE A 36 -26.86 -8.48 -1.00
CA ILE A 36 -25.67 -7.73 -1.45
C ILE A 36 -24.41 -8.41 -0.91
N THR A 37 -23.40 -8.55 -1.77
CA THR A 37 -22.03 -8.92 -1.39
C THR A 37 -21.10 -7.78 -1.80
N THR A 38 -20.25 -7.33 -0.89
CA THR A 38 -19.22 -6.32 -1.16
C THR A 38 -17.87 -7.01 -1.31
N LEU A 39 -17.12 -6.62 -2.32
CA LEU A 39 -15.75 -7.08 -2.58
C LEU A 39 -14.92 -5.90 -3.06
N PRO A 40 -14.43 -5.04 -2.15
CA PRO A 40 -13.61 -3.89 -2.54
C PRO A 40 -12.37 -4.38 -3.32
N LEU A 41 -12.01 -3.66 -4.37
CA LEU A 41 -10.85 -3.96 -5.20
C LEU A 41 -9.73 -2.95 -4.93
N ALA A 42 -8.52 -3.34 -5.32
CA ALA A 42 -7.35 -2.47 -5.32
C ALA A 42 -6.43 -2.83 -6.49
N ASP A 43 -5.74 -1.82 -7.01
CA ASP A 43 -4.83 -1.91 -8.16
C ASP A 43 -3.35 -2.09 -7.77
N GLY A 44 -3.08 -2.32 -6.48
CA GLY A 44 -1.73 -2.38 -5.94
C GLY A 44 -1.15 -1.01 -5.56
N GLY A 45 -1.95 0.06 -5.57
CA GLY A 45 -1.58 1.36 -5.01
C GLY A 45 -2.04 1.55 -3.57
N GLU A 46 -2.18 2.81 -3.19
CA GLU A 46 -2.72 3.24 -1.88
C GLU A 46 -3.99 2.48 -1.51
N GLY A 47 -4.05 1.95 -0.29
CA GLY A 47 -5.25 1.29 0.24
C GLY A 47 -5.36 -0.21 -0.09
N THR A 48 -4.33 -0.80 -0.72
CA THR A 48 -4.34 -2.20 -1.10
C THR A 48 -4.28 -3.11 0.12
N LEU A 49 -3.44 -2.78 1.12
CA LEU A 49 -3.36 -3.58 2.34
C LEU A 49 -4.67 -3.55 3.14
N GLU A 50 -5.36 -2.42 3.22
CA GLU A 50 -6.67 -2.30 3.87
C GLU A 50 -7.71 -3.19 3.19
N VAL A 51 -7.73 -3.20 1.85
CA VAL A 51 -8.58 -4.11 1.08
C VAL A 51 -8.21 -5.57 1.36
N LEU A 52 -6.92 -5.91 1.34
CA LEU A 52 -6.47 -7.28 1.62
C LEU A 52 -6.75 -7.71 3.06
N GLU A 53 -6.70 -6.82 4.05
CA GLU A 53 -7.01 -7.14 5.46
C GLU A 53 -8.47 -7.58 5.64
N SER A 54 -9.37 -7.11 4.77
CA SER A 54 -10.77 -7.54 4.75
C SER A 54 -10.93 -9.01 4.31
N VAL A 55 -10.00 -9.54 3.50
CA VAL A 55 -10.06 -10.90 2.91
C VAL A 55 -9.04 -11.87 3.52
N ILE A 56 -7.86 -11.36 3.88
CA ILE A 56 -6.70 -12.09 4.38
C ILE A 56 -6.41 -11.62 5.80
N LYS A 57 -6.60 -12.51 6.77
CA LYS A 57 -6.20 -12.28 8.16
C LYS A 57 -4.68 -12.42 8.34
N PHE A 58 -3.93 -11.41 7.91
CA PHE A 58 -2.51 -11.26 8.22
C PHE A 58 -2.31 -10.49 9.53
N LYS A 59 -1.13 -10.62 10.15
CA LYS A 59 -0.71 -9.79 11.27
C LYS A 59 -0.12 -8.49 10.72
N ARG A 60 -0.59 -7.34 11.22
CA ARG A 60 -0.01 -6.03 10.92
C ARG A 60 1.31 -5.85 11.66
N ILE A 61 2.37 -5.55 10.93
CA ILE A 61 3.70 -5.23 11.47
C ILE A 61 4.00 -3.78 11.13
N THR A 62 4.10 -2.93 12.15
CA THR A 62 4.44 -1.50 12.01
C THR A 62 5.95 -1.31 12.16
N LYS A 63 6.52 -0.39 11.39
CA LYS A 63 7.93 -0.02 11.44
C LYS A 63 8.13 1.43 10.99
N ASP A 64 8.94 2.16 11.75
CA ASP A 64 9.47 3.45 11.31
C ASP A 64 10.50 3.24 10.22
N VAL A 65 10.29 3.87 9.07
CA VAL A 65 11.14 3.74 7.88
C VAL A 65 11.41 5.11 7.26
N THR A 66 12.35 5.14 6.32
CA THR A 66 12.73 6.31 5.56
C THR A 66 11.67 6.64 4.52
N GLY A 67 10.97 7.76 4.72
CA GLY A 67 9.98 8.31 3.81
C GLY A 67 10.58 8.82 2.49
N PRO A 68 9.72 9.23 1.53
CA PRO A 68 10.18 9.64 0.21
C PRO A 68 11.13 10.84 0.25
N ARG A 69 11.08 11.68 1.30
CA ARG A 69 11.92 12.88 1.46
C ARG A 69 12.99 12.72 2.54
N PHE A 70 13.36 11.47 2.86
CA PHE A 70 14.36 11.09 3.86
C PHE A 70 13.98 11.41 5.32
N ASP A 71 12.77 11.89 5.54
CA ASP A 71 12.12 11.99 6.85
C ASP A 71 11.62 10.62 7.32
N THR A 72 11.54 10.39 8.63
CA THR A 72 10.96 9.16 9.16
C THR A 72 9.44 9.16 8.99
N VAL A 73 8.91 8.05 8.48
CA VAL A 73 7.47 7.78 8.40
C VAL A 73 7.15 6.45 9.07
N GLU A 74 6.05 6.40 9.82
CA GLU A 74 5.51 5.14 10.32
C GLU A 74 4.80 4.42 9.16
N ALA A 75 5.28 3.23 8.80
CA ALA A 75 4.67 2.39 7.78
C ALA A 75 4.32 1.02 8.35
N PHE A 76 3.58 0.21 7.59
CA PHE A 76 3.28 -1.15 8.00
C PHE A 76 3.22 -2.11 6.80
N TYR A 77 3.30 -3.41 7.10
CA TYR A 77 3.02 -4.48 6.16
C TYR A 77 2.25 -5.61 6.82
N GLY A 78 1.63 -6.47 6.01
CA GLY A 78 0.93 -7.66 6.47
C GLY A 78 1.84 -8.89 6.45
N LEU A 79 1.87 -9.69 7.52
CA LEU A 79 2.59 -10.96 7.57
C LEU A 79 1.63 -12.12 7.88
N LYS A 80 1.63 -13.16 7.04
CA LYS A 80 0.84 -14.38 7.25
C LYS A 80 1.70 -15.61 6.93
N GLY A 81 2.07 -16.37 7.96
CA GLY A 81 3.03 -17.47 7.82
C GLY A 81 4.37 -16.92 7.33
N ASP A 82 4.87 -17.45 6.22
CA ASP A 82 6.09 -17.02 5.54
C ASP A 82 5.83 -16.04 4.38
N THR A 83 4.62 -15.48 4.28
CA THR A 83 4.25 -14.56 3.21
C THR A 83 4.02 -13.15 3.76
N ALA A 84 4.75 -12.19 3.22
CA ALA A 84 4.56 -10.76 3.48
C ALA A 84 3.81 -10.06 2.34
N TYR A 85 2.99 -9.08 2.69
CA TYR A 85 2.23 -8.21 1.80
C TYR A 85 2.66 -6.78 2.09
N ILE A 86 3.38 -6.16 1.16
CA ILE A 86 4.01 -4.85 1.34
C ILE A 86 3.43 -3.91 0.31
N GLU A 87 2.95 -2.74 0.76
CA GLU A 87 2.51 -1.66 -0.11
C GLU A 87 3.52 -0.52 -0.06
N MET A 88 4.18 -0.26 -1.19
CA MET A 88 5.23 0.75 -1.24
C MET A 88 4.71 2.15 -0.94
N ALA A 89 3.42 2.42 -1.20
CA ALA A 89 2.84 3.73 -0.97
C ALA A 89 2.91 4.18 0.50
N LEU A 90 2.97 3.24 1.44
CA LEU A 90 3.07 3.54 2.87
C LEU A 90 4.46 4.04 3.30
N ALA A 91 5.52 3.67 2.57
CA ALA A 91 6.90 4.11 2.85
C ALA A 91 7.43 5.12 1.81
N SER A 92 6.92 5.05 0.58
CA SER A 92 7.48 5.74 -0.59
C SER A 92 6.37 6.32 -1.48
N GLY A 93 5.18 6.56 -0.93
CA GLY A 93 3.99 7.02 -1.68
C GLY A 93 3.79 8.51 -1.78
N LEU A 94 3.00 8.92 -2.77
CA LEU A 94 2.68 10.31 -3.09
C LEU A 94 1.90 11.02 -1.98
N MET A 95 1.06 10.27 -1.24
CA MET A 95 0.21 10.81 -0.17
C MET A 95 0.98 11.20 1.09
N LEU A 96 2.23 10.75 1.23
CA LEU A 96 3.14 11.20 2.28
C LEU A 96 3.64 12.63 2.05
N LEU A 97 3.45 13.18 0.85
CA LEU A 97 3.99 14.47 0.45
C LEU A 97 2.90 15.52 0.27
N LYS A 98 3.13 16.71 0.85
CA LYS A 98 2.36 17.90 0.47
C LYS A 98 2.68 18.25 -0.98
N LYS A 99 1.72 18.86 -1.70
CA LYS A 99 1.89 19.23 -3.12
C LYS A 99 3.21 19.97 -3.42
N ARG A 100 3.64 20.87 -2.53
CA ARG A 100 4.91 21.61 -2.65
C ARG A 100 6.18 20.77 -2.48
N GLN A 101 6.07 19.57 -1.91
CA GLN A 101 7.18 18.64 -1.69
C GLN A 101 7.29 17.59 -2.81
N GLN A 102 6.32 17.54 -3.73
CA GLN A 102 6.29 16.57 -4.82
C GLN A 102 7.33 16.94 -5.88
N HIS A 103 8.53 16.39 -5.73
CA HIS A 103 9.63 16.56 -6.67
C HIS A 103 10.35 15.22 -6.87
N ALA A 104 9.91 14.47 -7.88
CA ALA A 104 10.29 13.07 -8.12
C ALA A 104 11.82 12.81 -8.16
N PRO A 105 12.67 13.67 -8.75
CA PRO A 105 14.13 13.45 -8.79
C PRO A 105 14.80 13.44 -7.41
N SER A 106 14.12 13.96 -6.39
CA SER A 106 14.65 14.13 -5.03
C SER A 106 13.92 13.26 -4.01
N THR A 107 13.37 12.14 -4.47
CA THR A 107 12.67 11.17 -3.64
C THR A 107 13.34 9.81 -3.69
N THR A 108 13.13 8.99 -2.66
CA THR A 108 13.76 7.68 -2.54
C THR A 108 12.77 6.55 -2.21
N THR A 109 13.08 5.35 -2.69
CA THR A 109 12.41 4.09 -2.33
C THR A 109 13.03 3.38 -1.12
N PHE A 110 13.96 4.03 -0.40
CA PHE A 110 14.71 3.40 0.69
C PHE A 110 13.83 2.73 1.75
N GLY A 111 12.79 3.41 2.24
CA GLY A 111 11.88 2.83 3.23
C GLY A 111 11.11 1.60 2.75
N THR A 112 10.84 1.49 1.44
CA THR A 112 10.26 0.25 0.88
C THR A 112 11.23 -0.93 1.06
N GLY A 113 12.54 -0.69 0.87
CA GLY A 113 13.56 -1.71 1.12
C GLY A 113 13.70 -2.05 2.60
N GLU A 114 13.52 -1.08 3.51
CA GLU A 114 13.51 -1.34 4.96
C GLU A 114 12.34 -2.24 5.40
N LEU A 115 11.16 -2.07 4.80
CA LEU A 115 10.02 -2.98 5.03
C LEU A 115 10.30 -4.38 4.50
N ILE A 116 10.91 -4.51 3.32
CA ILE A 116 11.29 -5.81 2.75
C ILE A 116 12.32 -6.51 3.66
N ALA A 117 13.36 -5.79 4.08
CA ALA A 117 14.39 -6.31 4.99
C ALA A 117 13.76 -6.79 6.30
N ASP A 118 12.87 -5.99 6.90
CA ASP A 118 12.17 -6.36 8.12
C ASP A 118 11.31 -7.62 7.95
N ALA A 119 10.57 -7.72 6.85
CA ALA A 119 9.76 -8.90 6.55
C ALA A 119 10.62 -10.16 6.42
N MET A 120 11.78 -10.07 5.75
CA MET A 120 12.73 -11.16 5.63
C MET A 120 13.32 -11.58 6.98
N GLU A 121 13.69 -10.62 7.83
CA GLU A 121 14.14 -10.88 9.21
C GLU A 121 13.08 -11.60 10.05
N LYS A 122 11.79 -11.31 9.80
CA LYS A 122 10.67 -12.00 10.44
C LYS A 122 10.28 -13.33 9.78
N GLY A 123 11.09 -13.83 8.86
CA GLY A 123 10.95 -15.16 8.25
C GLY A 123 10.09 -15.21 6.99
N ALA A 124 9.78 -14.06 6.38
CA ALA A 124 9.10 -14.07 5.09
C ALA A 124 9.99 -14.67 4.00
N LYS A 125 9.46 -15.67 3.29
CA LYS A 125 10.06 -16.32 2.11
C LYS A 125 9.39 -15.90 0.81
N LYS A 126 8.16 -15.39 0.90
CA LYS A 126 7.39 -14.86 -0.23
C LYS A 126 6.96 -13.44 0.09
N ILE A 127 7.15 -12.53 -0.86
CA ILE A 127 6.75 -11.13 -0.73
C ILE A 127 5.84 -10.77 -1.91
N PHE A 128 4.63 -10.33 -1.61
CA PHE A 128 3.78 -9.61 -2.54
C PHE A 128 4.03 -8.12 -2.35
N LEU A 129 4.71 -7.50 -3.33
CA LEU A 129 5.00 -6.08 -3.33
C LEU A 129 4.04 -5.35 -4.25
N PHE A 130 3.28 -4.42 -3.69
CA PHE A 130 2.34 -3.55 -4.39
C PHE A 130 3.00 -2.20 -4.63
N VAL A 131 3.15 -1.81 -5.91
CA VAL A 131 4.03 -0.71 -6.35
C VAL A 131 3.29 0.54 -6.83
N GLY A 132 1.96 0.57 -6.75
CA GLY A 132 1.16 1.72 -7.15
C GLY A 132 1.27 2.89 -6.16
N GLY A 133 0.91 4.09 -6.61
CA GLY A 133 0.82 5.27 -5.74
C GLY A 133 2.17 5.86 -5.28
N SER A 134 3.27 5.51 -5.94
CA SER A 134 4.63 5.97 -5.59
C SER A 134 4.81 7.50 -5.73
N ALA A 135 5.60 8.09 -4.84
CA ALA A 135 6.17 9.45 -4.98
C ALA A 135 7.45 9.48 -5.84
N THR A 136 8.01 8.30 -6.12
CA THR A 136 9.41 8.11 -6.49
C THR A 136 9.64 7.91 -7.97
N ASN A 137 10.79 8.38 -8.47
CA ASN A 137 11.31 8.04 -9.81
C ASN A 137 12.80 7.63 -9.75
N ASP A 138 13.24 7.05 -8.62
CA ASP A 138 14.62 6.61 -8.41
C ASP A 138 14.89 5.19 -8.96
N ALA A 139 13.95 4.62 -9.72
CA ALA A 139 14.02 3.29 -10.30
C ALA A 139 14.34 2.15 -9.30
N GLY A 140 14.04 2.35 -8.01
CA GLY A 140 14.29 1.34 -6.98
C GLY A 140 15.72 1.30 -6.44
N ILE A 141 16.59 2.26 -6.80
CA ILE A 141 17.97 2.29 -6.28
C ILE A 141 18.00 2.45 -4.75
N GLY A 142 17.06 3.23 -4.18
CA GLY A 142 16.91 3.38 -2.74
C GLY A 142 16.57 2.07 -2.06
N MET A 143 15.55 1.37 -2.56
CA MET A 143 15.14 0.05 -2.11
C MET A 143 16.31 -0.96 -2.18
N ALA A 144 17.02 -1.03 -3.31
CA ALA A 144 18.17 -1.89 -3.46
C ALA A 144 19.28 -1.55 -2.44
N LYS A 145 19.55 -0.26 -2.20
CA LYS A 145 20.55 0.17 -1.23
C LYS A 145 20.18 -0.24 0.20
N ALA A 146 18.91 -0.10 0.58
CA ALA A 146 18.41 -0.56 1.88
C ALA A 146 18.58 -2.09 2.06
N LEU A 147 18.51 -2.84 0.95
CA LEU A 147 18.76 -4.29 0.92
C LEU A 147 20.25 -4.66 0.80
N GLY A 148 21.16 -3.69 0.96
CA GLY A 148 22.61 -3.94 1.03
C GLY A 148 23.39 -3.71 -0.27
N TYR A 149 22.73 -3.31 -1.37
CA TYR A 149 23.42 -3.01 -2.62
C TYR A 149 24.23 -1.71 -2.51
N ARG A 150 25.38 -1.66 -3.19
CA ARG A 150 26.24 -0.47 -3.26
C ARG A 150 26.28 0.05 -4.69
N PHE A 151 25.97 1.34 -4.84
CA PHE A 151 26.05 2.06 -6.11
C PHE A 151 27.24 3.02 -6.05
N LEU A 152 28.16 2.91 -6.99
CA LEU A 152 29.38 3.72 -7.05
C LEU A 152 29.27 4.73 -8.18
N ASN A 153 29.87 5.90 -8.00
CA ASN A 153 30.09 6.87 -9.06
C ASN A 153 31.48 6.65 -9.69
N LYS A 154 31.74 7.30 -10.83
CA LYS A 154 33.10 7.43 -11.31
C LYS A 154 33.86 8.31 -10.32
N SER A 155 35.01 7.81 -9.86
CA SER A 155 35.94 8.55 -9.01
C SER A 155 36.52 9.76 -9.72
#